data_AF-A0A7W1UVH4-F1
#
_entry.id   AF-A0A7W1UVH4-F1
#
_cell.length_a   1.000
_cell.length_b   1.000
_cell.length_c   1.000
_cell.angle_alpha   90.00
_cell.angle_beta   90.00
_cell.angle_gamma   90.00
#
_symmetry.space_group_name_H-M   'P 1'
#
loop_
_entity.id
_entity.type
_entity.pdbx_description
1 polymer ?
#
loop_
_entity_poly.entity_id
_entity_poly.type
_entity_poly.pdbx_seq_one_letter_code
_entity_poly.pdbx_strand_id
1 'polypeptide(L)'
;MSPLDLRRSARRRGPIDALALALGVHAGSVTDAVAAVAIVANGYPSSARAADQAAADSAVATLIELVGPQAGDEERLAARISVLVQSHDATIALIDGVNVPVPALHRRGPDGEHVVIDVAACGQDLMFGGGRRPCPGREQALALVDGTADRRRADAFRAMHHGDRPLVLPNAWDVASASALAVRGFGAVGTTSLGVAAAIGLPDGAAQTLGPTLELARRLGRLPVPVSVDFEGGFHGDPAGVADLIERLADMGIVGVNLEDGLADGSLQSVEHHAAVVTAVKDRCPHVFVNARTDTHWPVPGRVVPDVDETRRRVQAYVVAGADGVFVPGLEGTEALRMIVAAVPSVPVNVLWSPDGPSVAELGDLGVRRVSLGSLLFRVGLGAAVDAADAIATDAEVPLPDRLPAYADIQAASRPATAP
;
A
#
# COMPACT_ATOMS: atom_id res chain seq x y z
N MET A 1 -12.80 -10.51 -25.98
CA MET A 1 -11.56 -9.87 -25.47
C MET A 1 -11.19 -10.56 -24.17
N SER A 2 -9.91 -10.88 -23.96
CA SER A 2 -9.42 -11.27 -22.63
C SER A 2 -9.79 -10.18 -21.62
N PRO A 3 -10.13 -10.49 -20.36
CA PRO A 3 -10.24 -9.49 -19.32
C PRO A 3 -8.98 -8.63 -19.33
N LEU A 4 -9.14 -7.31 -19.51
CA LEU A 4 -8.04 -6.36 -19.42
C LEU A 4 -7.51 -6.40 -17.99
N ASP A 5 -6.25 -6.78 -17.79
CA ASP A 5 -5.58 -6.71 -16.49
C ASP A 5 -5.19 -5.25 -16.19
N LEU A 6 -6.21 -4.48 -15.83
CA LEU A 6 -6.10 -3.05 -15.54
C LEU A 6 -5.32 -2.79 -14.25
N ARG A 7 -5.32 -3.74 -13.31
CA ARG A 7 -4.60 -3.61 -12.02
C ARG A 7 -3.10 -3.51 -12.23
N ARG A 8 -2.53 -4.40 -13.06
CA ARG A 8 -1.10 -4.39 -13.37
C ARG A 8 -0.66 -3.13 -14.11
N SER A 9 -1.51 -2.60 -15.00
CA SER A 9 -1.22 -1.39 -15.78
C SER A 9 -1.36 -0.11 -14.95
N ALA A 10 -2.35 -0.06 -14.06
CA ALA A 10 -2.62 1.08 -13.17
C ALA A 10 -1.58 1.27 -12.05
N ARG A 11 -0.72 0.29 -11.77
CA ARG A 11 0.39 0.39 -10.81
C ARG A 11 1.58 1.23 -11.29
N ARG A 12 1.67 1.49 -12.60
CA ARG A 12 2.79 2.23 -13.19
C ARG A 12 2.45 3.67 -13.59
N ARG A 13 1.18 4.01 -13.86
CA ARG A 13 0.73 5.34 -14.36
C ARG A 13 -0.54 5.86 -13.67
N GLY A 14 -1.01 7.08 -13.97
CA GLY A 14 -2.31 7.55 -13.49
C GLY A 14 -3.47 6.65 -13.99
N PRO A 15 -4.62 6.61 -13.28
CA PRO A 15 -5.68 5.63 -13.56
C PRO A 15 -6.29 5.76 -14.96
N ILE A 16 -6.52 6.99 -15.43
CA ILE A 16 -7.04 7.25 -16.78
C ILE A 16 -5.96 6.95 -17.84
N ASP A 17 -4.70 7.24 -17.54
CA ASP A 17 -3.56 6.97 -18.43
C ASP A 17 -3.47 5.48 -18.77
N ALA A 18 -3.58 4.62 -17.76
CA ALA A 18 -3.49 3.17 -17.90
C ALA A 18 -4.65 2.63 -18.74
N LEU A 19 -5.86 3.13 -18.53
CA LEU A 19 -7.04 2.72 -19.28
C LEU A 19 -6.97 3.20 -20.74
N ALA A 20 -6.54 4.43 -21.00
CA ALA A 20 -6.40 4.98 -22.35
C ALA A 20 -5.46 4.13 -23.21
N LEU A 21 -4.29 3.76 -22.69
CA LEU A 21 -3.32 2.88 -23.37
C LEU A 21 -3.91 1.50 -23.66
N ALA A 22 -4.61 0.93 -22.69
CA ALA A 22 -5.19 -0.40 -22.80
C ALA A 22 -6.35 -0.42 -23.81
N LEU A 23 -7.01 0.73 -23.98
CA LEU A 23 -7.97 1.01 -25.03
C LEU A 23 -7.30 1.48 -26.33
N GLY A 24 -5.98 1.33 -26.51
CA GLY A 24 -5.31 1.55 -27.80
C GLY A 24 -4.86 2.98 -28.09
N VAL A 25 -4.98 3.92 -27.14
CA VAL A 25 -4.41 5.27 -27.30
C VAL A 25 -2.89 5.17 -27.31
N HIS A 26 -2.25 5.86 -28.26
CA HIS A 26 -0.81 5.88 -28.37
C HIS A 26 -0.16 6.55 -27.15
N ALA A 27 0.97 6.02 -26.67
CA ALA A 27 1.60 6.48 -25.42
C ALA A 27 1.98 7.98 -25.42
N GLY A 28 2.33 8.53 -26.59
CA GLY A 28 2.63 9.95 -26.76
C GLY A 28 1.43 10.90 -26.70
N SER A 29 0.21 10.36 -26.69
CA SER A 29 -1.05 11.14 -26.77
C SER A 29 -1.97 10.89 -25.58
N VAL A 30 -1.47 10.21 -24.54
CA VAL A 30 -2.27 9.87 -23.34
C VAL A 30 -2.69 11.12 -22.57
N THR A 31 -1.81 12.11 -22.45
CA THR A 31 -2.12 13.38 -21.79
C THR A 31 -3.30 14.09 -22.45
N ASP A 32 -3.35 14.06 -23.79
CA ASP A 32 -4.44 14.67 -24.56
C ASP A 32 -5.76 13.91 -24.35
N ALA A 33 -5.69 12.57 -24.28
CA ALA A 33 -6.85 11.75 -23.96
C ALA A 33 -7.38 12.03 -22.55
N VAL A 34 -6.51 12.20 -21.55
CA VAL A 34 -6.91 12.52 -20.17
C VAL A 34 -7.61 13.88 -20.10
N ALA A 35 -7.06 14.89 -20.78
CA ALA A 35 -7.66 16.22 -20.85
C ALA A 35 -9.04 16.19 -21.54
N ALA A 36 -9.14 15.49 -22.67
CA ALA A 36 -10.40 15.33 -23.39
C ALA A 36 -11.46 14.61 -22.55
N VAL A 37 -11.09 13.53 -21.84
CA VAL A 37 -11.99 12.79 -20.92
C VAL A 37 -12.56 13.71 -19.85
N ALA A 38 -11.74 14.54 -19.22
CA ALA A 38 -12.21 15.48 -18.20
C ALA A 38 -13.20 16.51 -18.78
N ILE A 39 -12.97 17.01 -19.99
CA ILE A 39 -13.88 17.96 -20.66
C ILE A 39 -15.22 17.28 -20.98
N VAL A 40 -15.19 16.06 -21.53
CA VAL A 40 -16.40 15.30 -21.87
C VAL A 40 -17.22 14.98 -20.63
N ALA A 41 -16.59 14.50 -19.57
CA ALA A 41 -17.25 14.12 -18.33
C ALA A 41 -17.96 15.31 -17.65
N ASN A 42 -17.35 16.51 -17.72
CA ASN A 42 -17.90 17.71 -17.11
C ASN A 42 -18.85 18.52 -18.02
N GLY A 43 -18.83 18.30 -19.33
CA GLY A 43 -19.59 19.11 -20.30
C GLY A 43 -20.95 18.56 -20.74
N TYR A 44 -21.20 17.25 -20.55
CA TYR A 44 -22.51 16.64 -20.84
C TYR A 44 -23.54 16.55 -19.68
N PRO A 45 -23.23 16.81 -18.38
CA PRO A 45 -24.27 16.92 -17.35
C PRO A 45 -25.33 17.98 -17.69
N SER A 46 -26.58 17.77 -17.26
CA SER A 46 -27.75 18.58 -17.63
C SER A 46 -27.74 20.04 -17.14
N SER A 47 -26.77 20.44 -16.32
CA SER A 47 -26.55 21.82 -15.86
C SER A 47 -25.47 22.58 -16.64
N ALA A 48 -24.82 21.93 -17.61
CA ALA A 48 -23.72 22.49 -18.38
C ALA A 48 -24.23 23.58 -19.35
N ARG A 49 -23.48 24.68 -19.47
CA ARG A 49 -23.83 25.78 -20.38
C ARG A 49 -23.62 25.32 -21.83
N ALA A 50 -24.25 25.98 -22.80
CA ALA A 50 -24.06 25.67 -24.23
C ALA A 50 -22.57 25.69 -24.67
N ALA A 51 -21.76 26.53 -24.04
CA ALA A 51 -20.32 26.57 -24.27
C ALA A 51 -19.59 25.30 -23.78
N ASP A 52 -20.05 24.70 -22.68
CA ASP A 52 -19.48 23.49 -22.09
C ASP A 52 -19.81 22.25 -22.96
N GLN A 53 -21.01 22.23 -23.56
CA GLN A 53 -21.41 21.19 -24.52
C GLN A 53 -20.59 21.26 -25.82
N ALA A 54 -20.34 22.46 -26.36
CA ALA A 54 -19.52 22.61 -27.56
C ALA A 54 -18.05 22.18 -27.33
N ALA A 55 -17.53 22.43 -26.12
CA ALA A 55 -16.22 21.93 -25.70
C ALA A 55 -16.21 20.40 -25.57
N ALA A 56 -17.28 19.81 -25.02
CA ALA A 56 -17.43 18.36 -24.94
C ALA A 56 -17.50 17.68 -26.31
N ASP A 57 -18.26 18.24 -27.26
CA ASP A 57 -18.33 17.72 -28.64
C ASP A 57 -16.95 17.73 -29.31
N SER A 58 -16.19 18.81 -29.12
CA SER A 58 -14.81 18.89 -29.63
C SER A 58 -13.89 17.85 -28.99
N ALA A 59 -14.03 17.64 -27.68
CA ALA A 59 -13.25 16.65 -26.94
C ALA A 59 -13.62 15.20 -27.32
N VAL A 60 -14.88 14.91 -27.65
CA VAL A 60 -15.28 13.60 -28.22
C VAL A 60 -14.61 13.37 -29.58
N ALA A 61 -14.55 14.39 -30.44
CA ALA A 61 -13.86 14.28 -31.72
C ALA A 61 -12.36 13.92 -31.53
N THR A 62 -11.70 14.56 -30.56
CA THR A 62 -10.33 14.20 -30.16
C THR A 62 -10.23 12.75 -29.69
N LEU A 63 -11.16 12.27 -28.85
CA LEU A 63 -11.14 10.88 -28.38
C LEU A 63 -11.36 9.86 -29.51
N ILE A 64 -12.19 10.18 -30.50
CA ILE A 64 -12.38 9.36 -31.70
C ILE A 64 -11.06 9.18 -32.47
N GLU A 65 -10.31 10.28 -32.65
CA GLU A 65 -9.01 10.25 -33.31
C GLU A 65 -7.97 9.45 -32.51
N LEU A 66 -7.93 9.66 -31.18
CA LEU A 66 -6.94 9.04 -30.30
C LEU A 66 -7.16 7.55 -30.03
N VAL A 67 -8.42 7.11 -29.92
CA VAL A 67 -8.78 5.70 -29.66
C VAL A 67 -8.73 4.87 -30.96
N GLY A 68 -8.88 5.54 -32.10
CA GLY A 68 -8.70 4.98 -33.44
C GLY A 68 -9.89 4.13 -33.92
N PRO A 69 -10.37 4.31 -35.17
CA PRO A 69 -11.42 3.48 -35.74
C PRO A 69 -10.89 2.08 -36.09
N GLN A 70 -11.70 1.05 -35.86
CA GLN A 70 -11.65 -0.16 -36.69
C GLN A 70 -12.81 -0.03 -37.68
N ALA A 71 -12.53 -0.12 -38.98
CA ALA A 71 -13.53 0.07 -40.02
C ALA A 71 -14.74 -0.87 -39.79
N GLY A 72 -15.95 -0.29 -39.71
CA GLY A 72 -17.21 -1.02 -39.58
C GLY A 72 -17.71 -1.28 -38.16
N ASP A 73 -17.15 -0.64 -37.13
CA ASP A 73 -17.54 -0.89 -35.72
C ASP A 73 -17.67 0.39 -34.87
N GLU A 74 -18.53 1.32 -35.30
CA GLU A 74 -18.83 2.58 -34.62
C GLU A 74 -19.37 2.36 -33.20
N GLU A 75 -20.16 1.31 -32.99
CA GLU A 75 -20.74 0.96 -31.70
C GLU A 75 -19.66 0.55 -30.69
N ARG A 76 -18.65 -0.22 -31.11
CA ARG A 76 -17.53 -0.59 -30.25
C ARG A 76 -16.58 0.56 -29.98
N LEU A 77 -16.41 1.50 -30.91
CA LEU A 77 -15.67 2.74 -30.66
C LEU A 77 -16.40 3.59 -29.60
N ALA A 78 -17.71 3.79 -29.76
CA ALA A 78 -18.53 4.49 -28.79
C ALA A 78 -18.51 3.83 -27.40
N ALA A 79 -18.52 2.49 -27.35
CA ALA A 79 -18.40 1.74 -26.10
C ALA A 79 -17.04 1.96 -25.41
N ARG A 80 -15.93 1.95 -26.17
CA ARG A 80 -14.58 2.21 -25.63
C ARG A 80 -14.46 3.62 -25.06
N ILE A 81 -14.94 4.63 -25.80
CA ILE A 81 -14.96 6.03 -25.34
C ILE A 81 -15.84 6.16 -24.09
N SER A 82 -17.02 5.53 -24.07
CA SER A 82 -17.92 5.54 -22.93
C SER A 82 -17.28 4.95 -21.67
N VAL A 83 -16.54 3.85 -21.78
CA VAL A 83 -15.80 3.25 -20.65
C VAL A 83 -14.74 4.20 -20.12
N LEU A 84 -14.02 4.90 -21.00
CA LEU A 84 -12.97 5.85 -20.63
C LEU A 84 -13.56 7.07 -19.89
N VAL A 85 -14.67 7.62 -20.37
CA VAL A 85 -15.38 8.75 -19.76
C VAL A 85 -16.03 8.35 -18.42
N GLN A 86 -16.77 7.25 -18.37
CA GLN A 86 -17.44 6.79 -17.13
C GLN A 86 -16.44 6.45 -16.02
N SER A 87 -15.24 6.01 -16.38
CA SER A 87 -14.18 5.73 -15.41
C SER A 87 -13.70 7.01 -14.72
N HIS A 88 -13.72 8.18 -15.38
CA HIS A 88 -13.38 9.45 -14.73
C HIS A 88 -14.36 9.79 -13.59
N ASP A 89 -15.66 9.84 -13.88
CA ASP A 89 -16.68 10.20 -12.90
C ASP A 89 -16.82 9.15 -11.79
N ALA A 90 -16.82 7.87 -12.16
CA ALA A 90 -16.91 6.78 -11.19
C ALA A 90 -15.67 6.74 -10.28
N THR A 91 -14.47 7.00 -10.81
CA THR A 91 -13.24 7.05 -10.01
C THR A 91 -13.24 8.26 -9.07
N ILE A 92 -13.68 9.44 -9.50
CA ILE A 92 -13.81 10.63 -8.63
C ILE A 92 -14.80 10.33 -7.50
N ALA A 93 -16.00 9.85 -7.84
CA ALA A 93 -17.03 9.49 -6.87
C ALA A 93 -16.54 8.45 -5.84
N LEU A 94 -15.87 7.39 -6.30
CA LEU A 94 -15.30 6.36 -5.43
C LEU A 94 -14.16 6.88 -4.55
N ILE A 95 -13.28 7.74 -5.08
CA ILE A 95 -12.21 8.41 -4.31
C ILE A 95 -12.81 9.26 -3.19
N ASP A 96 -13.91 9.95 -3.48
CA ASP A 96 -14.60 10.83 -2.54
C ASP A 96 -15.54 10.08 -1.59
N GLY A 97 -15.66 8.75 -1.73
CA GLY A 97 -16.52 7.91 -0.89
C GLY A 97 -18.02 8.10 -1.16
N VAL A 98 -18.39 8.68 -2.30
CA VAL A 98 -19.76 9.00 -2.67
C VAL A 98 -20.28 7.99 -3.69
N ASN A 99 -21.47 7.43 -3.43
CA ASN A 99 -22.13 6.53 -4.36
C ASN A 99 -22.94 7.37 -5.36
N VAL A 100 -22.36 7.71 -6.52
CA VAL A 100 -23.03 8.55 -7.53
C VAL A 100 -23.89 7.67 -8.44
N PRO A 101 -25.23 7.75 -8.38
CA PRO A 101 -26.08 7.09 -9.39
C PRO A 101 -25.89 7.79 -10.74
N VAL A 102 -26.02 7.07 -11.86
CA VAL A 102 -26.20 7.71 -13.17
C VAL A 102 -27.52 8.47 -13.11
N PRO A 103 -27.53 9.82 -13.07
CA PRO A 103 -28.72 10.57 -12.70
C PRO A 103 -29.74 10.62 -13.85
N ALA A 104 -29.27 10.60 -15.10
CA ALA A 104 -30.11 10.60 -16.29
C ALA A 104 -29.47 9.83 -17.45
N LEU A 105 -30.31 9.22 -18.29
CA LEU A 105 -29.91 8.62 -19.56
C LEU A 105 -30.51 9.44 -20.71
N HIS A 106 -29.65 9.87 -21.64
CA HIS A 106 -30.07 10.62 -22.82
C HIS A 106 -29.99 9.71 -24.04
N ARG A 107 -31.07 9.63 -24.82
CA ARG A 107 -31.07 8.96 -26.13
C ARG A 107 -31.59 9.90 -27.19
N ARG A 108 -30.99 9.82 -28.37
CA ARG A 108 -31.51 10.46 -29.58
C ARG A 108 -32.32 9.43 -30.35
N GLY A 109 -33.61 9.69 -30.51
CA GLY A 109 -34.50 8.86 -31.31
C GLY A 109 -34.14 8.91 -32.80
N PRO A 110 -34.65 7.99 -33.63
CA PRO A 110 -34.44 7.97 -35.08
C PRO A 110 -34.79 9.29 -35.78
N ASP A 111 -35.73 10.03 -35.20
CA ASP A 111 -36.23 11.31 -35.74
C ASP A 111 -35.44 12.53 -35.22
N GLY A 112 -34.36 12.29 -34.47
CA GLY A 112 -33.53 13.33 -33.87
C GLY A 112 -34.02 13.87 -32.53
N GLU A 113 -35.16 13.37 -32.02
CA GLU A 113 -35.74 13.76 -30.74
C GLU A 113 -34.84 13.35 -29.57
N HIS A 114 -34.61 14.27 -28.62
CA HIS A 114 -33.84 14.01 -27.41
C HIS A 114 -34.78 13.52 -26.30
N VAL A 115 -34.62 12.26 -25.91
CA VAL A 115 -35.32 11.66 -24.77
C VAL A 115 -34.39 11.69 -23.56
N VAL A 116 -34.83 12.35 -22.50
CA VAL A 116 -34.15 12.39 -21.20
C VAL A 116 -34.92 11.51 -20.23
N ILE A 117 -34.27 10.45 -19.74
CA ILE A 117 -34.82 9.56 -18.71
C ILE A 117 -34.13 9.93 -17.41
N ASP A 118 -34.85 10.60 -16.51
CA ASP A 118 -34.39 10.85 -15.14
C ASP A 118 -34.48 9.55 -14.33
N VAL A 119 -33.33 8.91 -14.15
CA VAL A 119 -33.22 7.60 -13.50
C VAL A 119 -33.45 7.73 -11.99
N ALA A 120 -33.23 8.91 -11.41
CA ALA A 120 -33.46 9.20 -10.01
C ALA A 120 -34.95 9.46 -9.70
N ALA A 121 -35.70 10.05 -10.64
CA ALA A 121 -37.11 10.39 -10.47
C ALA A 121 -38.08 9.24 -10.79
N CYS A 122 -37.69 8.24 -11.59
CA CYS A 122 -38.60 7.22 -12.10
C CYS A 122 -38.92 6.04 -11.15
N GLY A 123 -38.31 5.94 -9.96
CA GLY A 123 -38.56 4.81 -9.05
C GLY A 123 -38.18 3.43 -9.65
N GLN A 124 -38.60 2.33 -9.03
CA GLN A 124 -38.23 0.96 -9.43
C GLN A 124 -38.98 0.44 -10.67
N ASP A 125 -39.95 1.19 -11.22
CA ASP A 125 -40.95 0.71 -12.19
C ASP A 125 -40.64 1.04 -13.67
N LEU A 126 -39.41 0.82 -14.12
CA LEU A 126 -39.11 0.83 -15.56
C LEU A 126 -39.22 -0.59 -16.14
N MET A 127 -40.33 -0.86 -16.85
CA MET A 127 -40.56 -2.09 -17.63
C MET A 127 -39.77 -2.08 -18.95
N PHE A 128 -38.43 -2.10 -18.87
CA PHE A 128 -37.47 -2.84 -19.72
C PHE A 128 -36.07 -2.60 -19.12
N GLY A 129 -35.54 -3.53 -18.32
CA GLY A 129 -34.25 -3.36 -17.63
C GLY A 129 -34.30 -2.66 -16.28
N GLY A 130 -35.33 -2.95 -15.48
CA GLY A 130 -35.50 -2.45 -14.11
C GLY A 130 -34.48 -3.00 -13.11
N GLY A 131 -33.93 -2.08 -12.30
CA GLY A 131 -32.91 -2.29 -11.27
C GLY A 131 -31.74 -1.32 -11.44
N ARG A 132 -31.06 -0.94 -10.34
CA ARG A 132 -29.77 -0.24 -10.39
C ARG A 132 -28.83 -1.07 -11.26
N ARG A 133 -28.60 -0.67 -12.52
CA ARG A 133 -27.53 -1.29 -13.30
C ARG A 133 -26.22 -0.91 -12.60
N PRO A 134 -25.37 -1.88 -12.23
CA PRO A 134 -24.01 -1.53 -11.84
C PRO A 134 -23.40 -0.73 -12.98
N CYS A 135 -22.73 0.39 -12.67
CA CYS A 135 -22.03 1.18 -13.68
C CYS A 135 -21.21 0.21 -14.55
N PRO A 136 -21.36 0.23 -15.90
CA PRO A 136 -20.65 -0.70 -16.79
C PRO A 136 -19.13 -0.66 -16.62
N GLY A 137 -18.59 0.48 -16.14
CA GLY A 137 -17.20 0.65 -15.76
C GLY A 137 -16.89 0.43 -14.27
N ARG A 138 -17.83 -0.02 -13.43
CA ARG A 138 -17.64 -0.10 -11.97
C ARG A 138 -16.52 -1.04 -11.57
N GLU A 139 -16.43 -2.23 -12.15
CA GLU A 139 -15.37 -3.19 -11.83
C GLU A 139 -14.00 -2.65 -12.27
N GLN A 140 -13.94 -2.02 -13.43
CA GLN A 140 -12.75 -1.35 -13.94
C GLN A 140 -12.38 -0.17 -13.04
N ALA A 141 -13.34 0.67 -12.64
CA ALA A 141 -13.14 1.80 -11.74
C ALA A 141 -12.71 1.36 -10.34
N LEU A 142 -13.29 0.30 -9.78
CA LEU A 142 -12.86 -0.29 -8.50
C LEU A 142 -11.43 -0.82 -8.62
N ALA A 143 -11.10 -1.53 -9.69
CA ALA A 143 -9.73 -2.00 -9.94
C ALA A 143 -8.72 -0.85 -10.11
N LEU A 144 -9.12 0.25 -10.74
CA LEU A 144 -8.31 1.47 -10.89
C LEU A 144 -8.16 2.20 -9.55
N VAL A 145 -9.24 2.35 -8.79
CA VAL A 145 -9.25 2.97 -7.46
C VAL A 145 -8.42 2.16 -6.48
N ASP A 146 -8.54 0.83 -6.46
CA ASP A 146 -7.72 -0.05 -5.63
C ASP A 146 -6.23 0.24 -5.89
N GLY A 147 -5.79 0.19 -7.15
CA GLY A 147 -4.38 0.46 -7.50
C GLY A 147 -3.93 1.91 -7.26
N THR A 148 -4.83 2.89 -7.40
CA THR A 148 -4.52 4.31 -7.14
C THR A 148 -4.52 4.61 -5.63
N ALA A 149 -5.39 3.97 -4.87
CA ALA A 149 -5.47 4.04 -3.41
C ALA A 149 -4.23 3.38 -2.79
N ASP A 150 -3.80 2.23 -3.29
CA ASP A 150 -2.54 1.59 -2.89
C ASP A 150 -1.35 2.52 -3.13
N ARG A 151 -1.30 3.18 -4.29
CA ARG A 151 -0.24 4.15 -4.58
C ARG A 151 -0.29 5.37 -3.66
N ARG A 152 -1.48 5.96 -3.44
CA ARG A 152 -1.65 7.08 -2.50
C ARG A 152 -1.26 6.68 -1.07
N ARG A 153 -1.60 5.47 -0.63
CA ARG A 153 -1.19 4.93 0.68
C ARG A 153 0.33 4.75 0.75
N ALA A 154 0.96 4.26 -0.31
CA ALA A 154 2.40 4.11 -0.36
C ALA A 154 3.13 5.47 -0.39
N ASP A 155 2.61 6.44 -1.11
CA ASP A 155 3.15 7.81 -1.13
C ASP A 155 2.93 8.52 0.21
N ALA A 156 1.78 8.29 0.87
CA ALA A 156 1.55 8.75 2.23
C ALA A 156 2.55 8.11 3.21
N PHE A 157 2.81 6.81 3.10
CA PHE A 157 3.81 6.12 3.91
C PHE A 157 5.22 6.66 3.66
N ARG A 158 5.61 6.91 2.40
CA ARG A 158 6.87 7.62 2.07
C ARG A 158 6.94 8.98 2.75
N ALA A 159 5.90 9.80 2.59
CA ALA A 159 5.87 11.16 3.13
C ALA A 159 6.04 11.18 4.67
N MET A 160 5.54 10.16 5.38
CA MET A 160 5.73 10.03 6.83
C MET A 160 7.20 9.97 7.27
N HIS A 161 8.12 9.55 6.39
CA HIS A 161 9.55 9.48 6.68
C HIS A 161 10.28 10.82 6.48
N HIS A 162 9.60 11.85 5.96
CA HIS A 162 10.21 13.14 5.66
C HIS A 162 9.68 14.28 6.56
N GLY A 163 8.95 13.93 7.63
CA GLY A 163 8.50 14.91 8.64
C GLY A 163 9.62 15.38 9.57
N ASP A 164 9.32 16.43 10.35
CA ASP A 164 10.25 17.03 11.32
C ASP A 164 10.66 16.09 12.46
N ARG A 165 9.81 15.10 12.77
CA ARG A 165 10.08 14.07 13.78
C ARG A 165 10.13 12.70 13.13
N PRO A 166 10.91 11.75 13.70
CA PRO A 166 10.91 10.38 13.21
C PRO A 166 9.52 9.77 13.22
N LEU A 167 9.21 8.99 12.19
CA LEU A 167 8.07 8.08 12.20
C LEU A 167 8.31 7.00 13.25
N VAL A 168 7.54 7.02 14.34
CA VAL A 168 7.46 5.87 15.27
C VAL A 168 6.54 4.84 14.66
N LEU A 169 7.09 3.71 14.24
CA LEU A 169 6.36 2.62 13.61
C LEU A 169 6.18 1.47 14.62
N PRO A 170 5.00 1.32 15.25
CA PRO A 170 4.73 0.19 16.12
C PRO A 170 4.56 -1.09 15.30
N ASN A 171 5.01 -2.21 15.84
CA ASN A 171 4.99 -3.49 15.15
C ASN A 171 3.94 -4.44 15.77
N ALA A 172 3.04 -4.93 14.95
CA ALA A 172 1.96 -5.86 15.30
C ALA A 172 2.31 -7.29 14.89
N TRP A 173 1.65 -8.26 15.52
CA TRP A 173 1.80 -9.70 15.22
C TRP A 173 0.47 -10.37 14.82
N ASP A 174 -0.64 -9.66 14.98
CA ASP A 174 -1.99 -10.12 14.60
C ASP A 174 -2.89 -8.92 14.23
N VAL A 175 -4.14 -9.20 13.86
CA VAL A 175 -5.13 -8.17 13.52
C VAL A 175 -5.53 -7.34 14.74
N ALA A 176 -5.64 -7.95 15.92
CA ALA A 176 -6.12 -7.28 17.12
C ALA A 176 -5.13 -6.19 17.58
N SER A 177 -3.84 -6.53 17.65
CA SER A 177 -2.74 -5.62 17.96
C SER A 177 -2.63 -4.50 16.92
N ALA A 178 -2.70 -4.81 15.63
CA ALA A 178 -2.64 -3.81 14.56
C ALA A 178 -3.82 -2.84 14.60
N SER A 179 -5.05 -3.35 14.77
CA SER A 179 -6.26 -2.53 14.90
C SER A 179 -6.21 -1.65 16.14
N ALA A 180 -5.75 -2.17 17.28
CA ALA A 180 -5.60 -1.39 18.50
C ALA A 180 -4.63 -0.21 18.32
N LEU A 181 -3.50 -0.42 17.63
CA LEU A 181 -2.54 0.63 17.30
C LEU A 181 -3.15 1.68 16.37
N ALA A 182 -3.86 1.25 15.32
CA ALA A 182 -4.54 2.17 14.39
C ALA A 182 -5.60 3.04 15.11
N VAL A 183 -6.45 2.42 15.94
CA VAL A 183 -7.47 3.13 16.75
C VAL A 183 -6.83 4.11 17.73
N ARG A 184 -5.64 3.79 18.25
CA ARG A 184 -4.88 4.69 19.13
C ARG A 184 -4.29 5.90 18.41
N GLY A 185 -4.35 5.92 17.07
CA GLY A 185 -3.93 7.04 16.23
C GLY A 185 -2.53 6.90 15.63
N PHE A 186 -1.91 5.72 15.69
CA PHE A 186 -0.67 5.50 14.95
C PHE A 186 -0.94 5.53 13.45
N GLY A 187 -0.25 6.41 12.73
CA GLY A 187 -0.49 6.65 11.30
C GLY A 187 -0.04 5.52 10.38
N ALA A 188 0.75 4.56 10.86
CA ALA A 188 1.18 3.37 10.14
C ALA A 188 1.51 2.24 11.14
N VAL A 189 1.50 1.00 10.65
CA VAL A 189 1.83 -0.20 11.45
C VAL A 189 2.86 -1.06 10.71
N GLY A 190 3.87 -1.55 11.44
CA GLY A 190 4.78 -2.59 10.98
C GLY A 190 4.30 -3.98 11.40
N THR A 191 4.82 -5.06 10.80
CA THR A 191 4.75 -6.40 11.41
C THR A 191 6.06 -6.77 12.10
N THR A 192 6.07 -7.84 12.89
CA THR A 192 7.30 -8.43 13.45
C THR A 192 7.32 -9.93 13.18
N SER A 193 8.39 -10.44 12.55
CA SER A 193 8.55 -11.87 12.22
C SER A 193 8.53 -12.75 13.47
N LEU A 194 9.22 -12.35 14.57
CA LEU A 194 9.23 -13.09 15.83
C LEU A 194 7.82 -13.34 16.37
N GLY A 195 6.94 -12.33 16.33
CA GLY A 195 5.57 -12.46 16.81
C GLY A 195 4.76 -13.44 15.95
N VAL A 196 4.93 -13.39 14.62
CA VAL A 196 4.28 -14.32 13.69
C VAL A 196 4.76 -15.75 13.91
N ALA A 197 6.07 -15.95 14.01
CA ALA A 197 6.68 -17.26 14.21
C ALA A 197 6.28 -17.89 15.55
N ALA A 198 6.38 -17.12 16.64
CA ALA A 198 6.03 -17.58 17.98
C ALA A 198 4.55 -17.97 18.08
N ALA A 199 3.64 -17.22 17.43
CA ALA A 199 2.21 -17.49 17.46
C ALA A 199 1.81 -18.84 16.84
N ILE A 200 2.68 -19.42 16.00
CA ILE A 200 2.46 -20.72 15.35
C ILE A 200 3.45 -21.80 15.84
N GLY A 201 4.23 -21.52 16.89
CA GLY A 201 5.16 -22.47 17.49
C GLY A 201 6.44 -22.71 16.69
N LEU A 202 6.89 -21.72 15.92
CA LEU A 202 8.14 -21.77 15.17
C LEU A 202 9.17 -20.78 15.71
N PRO A 203 10.48 -21.07 15.55
CA PRO A 203 11.51 -20.07 15.78
C PRO A 203 11.45 -18.96 14.72
N ASP A 204 11.89 -17.76 15.10
CA ASP A 204 12.06 -16.63 14.17
C ASP A 204 13.09 -16.97 13.08
N GLY A 205 12.94 -16.40 11.88
CA GLY A 205 13.80 -16.73 10.74
C GLY A 205 13.46 -18.05 10.02
N ALA A 206 12.43 -18.78 10.48
CA ALA A 206 12.09 -20.08 9.92
C ALA A 206 11.31 -19.94 8.61
N ALA A 207 11.82 -20.47 7.50
CA ALA A 207 11.19 -20.36 6.18
C ALA A 207 9.71 -20.80 6.11
N GLN A 208 9.27 -21.68 7.03
CA GLN A 208 7.89 -22.12 7.15
C GLN A 208 6.91 -20.99 7.57
N THR A 209 7.39 -19.83 8.02
CA THR A 209 6.56 -18.66 8.37
C THR A 209 6.02 -17.93 7.15
N LEU A 210 6.48 -18.22 5.91
CA LEU A 210 6.01 -17.55 4.68
C LEU A 210 4.48 -17.54 4.55
N GLY A 211 3.84 -18.71 4.67
CA GLY A 211 2.39 -18.83 4.58
C GLY A 211 1.66 -17.98 5.64
N PRO A 212 1.99 -18.14 6.93
CA PRO A 212 1.52 -17.29 8.02
C PRO A 212 1.74 -15.78 7.80
N THR A 213 2.90 -15.36 7.32
CA THR A 213 3.22 -13.95 7.02
C THR A 213 2.35 -13.40 5.91
N LEU A 214 2.15 -14.15 4.82
CA LEU A 214 1.24 -13.78 3.74
C LEU A 214 -0.23 -13.71 4.20
N GLU A 215 -0.66 -14.63 5.06
CA GLU A 215 -2.01 -14.63 5.60
C GLU A 215 -2.25 -13.44 6.53
N LEU A 216 -1.27 -13.08 7.37
CA LEU A 216 -1.33 -11.87 8.19
C LEU A 216 -1.39 -10.62 7.29
N ALA A 217 -0.49 -10.51 6.31
CA ALA A 217 -0.45 -9.40 5.37
C ALA A 217 -1.80 -9.19 4.66
N ARG A 218 -2.41 -10.27 4.18
CA ARG A 218 -3.74 -10.27 3.55
C ARG A 218 -4.83 -9.67 4.45
N ARG A 219 -4.76 -9.93 5.77
CA ARG A 219 -5.71 -9.37 6.74
C ARG A 219 -5.39 -7.91 7.04
N LEU A 220 -4.11 -7.58 7.22
CA LEU A 220 -3.67 -6.25 7.65
C LEU A 220 -3.75 -5.20 6.55
N GLY A 221 -3.56 -5.54 5.27
CA GLY A 221 -3.62 -4.54 4.19
C GLY A 221 -5.00 -3.90 3.99
N ARG A 222 -6.04 -4.46 4.64
CA ARG A 222 -7.39 -3.88 4.72
C ARG A 222 -7.54 -2.80 5.80
N LEU A 223 -6.53 -2.58 6.65
CA LEU A 223 -6.56 -1.55 7.67
C LEU A 223 -6.63 -0.15 7.03
N PRO A 224 -7.19 0.84 7.75
CA PRO A 224 -7.27 2.22 7.26
C PRO A 224 -5.92 2.95 7.27
N VAL A 225 -4.86 2.31 7.77
CA VAL A 225 -3.50 2.86 7.87
C VAL A 225 -2.53 2.05 7.01
N PRO A 226 -1.48 2.68 6.44
CA PRO A 226 -0.34 2.00 5.84
C PRO A 226 0.23 0.87 6.69
N VAL A 227 0.52 -0.26 6.04
CA VAL A 227 1.16 -1.42 6.66
C VAL A 227 2.50 -1.71 5.98
N SER A 228 3.56 -1.85 6.79
CA SER A 228 4.87 -2.33 6.37
C SER A 228 5.12 -3.73 6.91
N VAL A 229 5.39 -4.70 6.04
CA VAL A 229 5.61 -6.10 6.47
C VAL A 229 7.09 -6.37 6.69
N ASP A 230 7.42 -6.93 7.83
CA ASP A 230 8.72 -7.57 8.06
C ASP A 230 8.78 -8.87 7.27
N PHE A 231 9.60 -8.89 6.20
CA PHE A 231 9.65 -9.98 5.23
C PHE A 231 10.98 -10.74 5.24
N GLU A 232 11.72 -10.61 6.35
CA GLU A 232 12.95 -11.35 6.65
C GLU A 232 13.94 -11.24 5.47
N GLY A 233 14.72 -12.29 5.19
CA GLY A 233 15.59 -12.38 4.03
C GLY A 233 14.88 -12.67 2.71
N GLY A 234 13.57 -12.42 2.61
CA GLY A 234 12.76 -12.77 1.44
C GLY A 234 12.50 -14.28 1.29
N PHE A 235 12.55 -15.04 2.39
CA PHE A 235 12.30 -16.50 2.42
C PHE A 235 13.24 -17.31 1.51
N HIS A 236 14.47 -16.82 1.34
CA HIS A 236 15.56 -17.47 0.58
C HIS A 236 15.24 -17.79 -0.88
N GLY A 237 14.34 -17.01 -1.50
CA GLY A 237 14.15 -17.00 -2.94
C GLY A 237 15.31 -16.33 -3.66
N ASP A 238 15.46 -16.61 -4.95
CA ASP A 238 16.27 -15.74 -5.81
C ASP A 238 15.63 -14.33 -5.93
N PRO A 239 16.36 -13.31 -6.42
CA PRO A 239 15.81 -11.96 -6.55
C PRO A 239 14.47 -11.85 -7.27
N ALA A 240 14.21 -12.68 -8.28
CA ALA A 240 12.96 -12.66 -9.02
C ALA A 240 11.81 -13.26 -8.19
N GLY A 241 12.06 -14.37 -7.49
CA GLY A 241 11.12 -15.00 -6.57
C GLY A 241 10.74 -14.09 -5.41
N VAL A 242 11.70 -13.35 -4.85
CA VAL A 242 11.42 -12.33 -3.82
C VAL A 242 10.53 -11.24 -4.41
N ALA A 243 10.86 -10.71 -5.60
CA ALA A 243 10.04 -9.69 -6.26
C ALA A 243 8.61 -10.15 -6.54
N ASP A 244 8.41 -11.41 -6.93
CA ASP A 244 7.07 -11.99 -7.14
C ASP A 244 6.28 -12.08 -5.81
N LEU A 245 6.93 -12.41 -4.70
CA LEU A 245 6.30 -12.40 -3.38
C LEU A 245 5.95 -10.98 -2.91
N ILE A 246 6.82 -10.00 -3.14
CA ILE A 246 6.52 -8.60 -2.82
C ILE A 246 5.39 -8.06 -3.69
N GLU A 247 5.29 -8.45 -4.97
CA GLU A 247 4.15 -8.09 -5.83
C GLU A 247 2.83 -8.62 -5.26
N ARG A 248 2.83 -9.86 -4.71
CA ARG A 248 1.67 -10.42 -4.02
C ARG A 248 1.33 -9.67 -2.72
N LEU A 249 2.32 -9.21 -1.96
CA LEU A 249 2.06 -8.36 -0.79
C LEU A 249 1.44 -7.02 -1.21
N ALA A 250 1.93 -6.42 -2.29
CA ALA A 250 1.35 -5.20 -2.85
C ALA A 250 -0.10 -5.42 -3.31
N ASP A 251 -0.43 -6.57 -3.90
CA ASP A 251 -1.82 -6.98 -4.21
C ASP A 251 -2.73 -7.05 -2.99
N MET A 252 -2.16 -7.21 -1.79
CA MET A 252 -2.88 -7.27 -0.53
C MET A 252 -3.05 -5.91 0.14
N GLY A 253 -2.53 -4.82 -0.44
CA GLY A 253 -2.55 -3.48 0.12
C GLY A 253 -1.38 -3.17 1.07
N ILE A 254 -0.33 -4.00 1.07
CA ILE A 254 0.91 -3.72 1.79
C ILE A 254 1.74 -2.69 1.02
N VAL A 255 2.22 -1.67 1.72
CA VAL A 255 2.87 -0.52 1.08
C VAL A 255 4.35 -0.40 1.37
N GLY A 256 4.87 -1.18 2.32
CA GLY A 256 6.29 -1.23 2.63
C GLY A 256 6.73 -2.61 3.08
N VAL A 257 8.02 -2.88 2.97
CA VAL A 257 8.64 -4.10 3.48
C VAL A 257 9.99 -3.83 4.12
N ASN A 258 10.33 -4.62 5.14
CA ASN A 258 11.73 -4.81 5.52
C ASN A 258 12.25 -6.05 4.81
N LEU A 259 13.42 -5.94 4.19
CA LEU A 259 14.16 -7.06 3.61
C LEU A 259 15.56 -7.06 4.19
N GLU A 260 16.01 -8.16 4.77
CA GLU A 260 17.29 -8.24 5.48
C GLU A 260 18.35 -9.07 4.76
N ASP A 261 19.61 -8.75 5.01
CA ASP A 261 20.75 -9.53 4.52
C ASP A 261 21.20 -10.62 5.52
N GLY A 262 20.54 -10.75 6.67
CA GLY A 262 20.77 -11.80 7.65
C GLY A 262 20.33 -13.18 7.14
N LEU A 263 21.05 -14.23 7.58
CA LEU A 263 20.72 -15.62 7.32
C LEU A 263 20.44 -16.36 8.63
N ALA A 264 19.65 -17.44 8.56
CA ALA A 264 19.23 -18.22 9.72
C ALA A 264 20.41 -18.87 10.49
N ASP A 265 21.55 -19.07 9.83
CA ASP A 265 22.79 -19.55 10.46
C ASP A 265 23.60 -18.44 11.14
N GLY A 266 23.10 -17.20 11.14
CA GLY A 266 23.76 -16.04 11.70
C GLY A 266 24.77 -15.38 10.77
N SER A 267 25.02 -15.91 9.56
CA SER A 267 25.85 -15.23 8.57
C SER A 267 25.09 -14.10 7.85
N LEU A 268 25.79 -13.34 7.01
CA LEU A 268 25.20 -12.31 6.16
C LEU A 268 25.31 -12.73 4.69
N GLN A 269 24.27 -12.49 3.92
CA GLN A 269 24.30 -12.52 2.47
C GLN A 269 25.37 -11.56 1.93
N SER A 270 25.85 -11.85 0.73
CA SER A 270 26.74 -10.91 0.04
C SER A 270 25.97 -9.62 -0.28
N VAL A 271 26.71 -8.50 -0.25
CA VAL A 271 26.16 -7.18 -0.57
C VAL A 271 25.54 -7.16 -1.96
N GLU A 272 26.18 -7.85 -2.90
CA GLU A 272 25.77 -7.94 -4.30
C GLU A 272 24.46 -8.71 -4.45
N HIS A 273 24.27 -9.79 -3.69
CA HIS A 273 23.02 -10.55 -3.72
C HIS A 273 21.87 -9.74 -3.13
N HIS A 274 22.05 -9.16 -1.95
CA HIS A 274 20.99 -8.38 -1.32
C HIS A 274 20.64 -7.12 -2.14
N ALA A 275 21.63 -6.45 -2.72
CA ALA A 275 21.40 -5.37 -3.68
C ALA A 275 20.60 -5.85 -4.91
N ALA A 276 20.90 -7.04 -5.45
CA ALA A 276 20.13 -7.59 -6.56
C ALA A 276 18.66 -7.87 -6.19
N VAL A 277 18.40 -8.34 -4.97
CA VAL A 277 17.03 -8.50 -4.43
C VAL A 277 16.31 -7.14 -4.38
N VAL A 278 16.95 -6.11 -3.82
CA VAL A 278 16.38 -4.76 -3.76
C VAL A 278 16.05 -4.25 -5.17
N THR A 279 17.00 -4.32 -6.11
CA THR A 279 16.78 -3.91 -7.50
C THR A 279 15.60 -4.64 -8.13
N ALA A 280 15.53 -5.98 -8.00
CA ALA A 280 14.44 -6.78 -8.57
C ALA A 280 13.07 -6.36 -8.02
N VAL A 281 12.98 -6.10 -6.72
CA VAL A 281 11.76 -5.60 -6.08
C VAL A 281 11.40 -4.21 -6.59
N LYS A 282 12.36 -3.28 -6.69
CA LYS A 282 12.11 -1.91 -7.16
C LYS A 282 11.72 -1.86 -8.64
N ASP A 283 12.29 -2.71 -9.49
CA ASP A 283 11.93 -2.82 -10.90
C ASP A 283 10.50 -3.36 -11.09
N ARG A 284 10.10 -4.31 -10.24
CA ARG A 284 8.75 -4.90 -10.31
C ARG A 284 7.69 -4.00 -9.67
N CYS A 285 7.97 -3.51 -8.46
CA CYS A 285 7.06 -2.84 -7.56
C CYS A 285 7.64 -1.50 -7.09
N PRO A 286 7.84 -0.51 -7.99
CA PRO A 286 8.52 0.75 -7.65
C PRO A 286 7.79 1.56 -6.58
N HIS A 287 6.48 1.33 -6.41
CA HIS A 287 5.64 1.97 -5.42
C HIS A 287 5.71 1.34 -4.03
N VAL A 288 6.26 0.13 -3.85
CA VAL A 288 6.48 -0.43 -2.50
C VAL A 288 7.70 0.22 -1.88
N PHE A 289 7.59 0.65 -0.62
CA PHE A 289 8.71 1.18 0.16
C PHE A 289 9.61 0.02 0.60
N VAL A 290 10.84 -0.05 0.07
CA VAL A 290 11.82 -1.06 0.48
C VAL A 290 12.73 -0.47 1.55
N ASN A 291 12.57 -0.95 2.78
CA ASN A 291 13.45 -0.65 3.90
C ASN A 291 14.53 -1.74 3.98
N ALA A 292 15.68 -1.52 3.33
CA ALA A 292 16.75 -2.50 3.26
C ALA A 292 17.47 -2.60 4.61
N ARG A 293 17.35 -3.77 5.25
CA ARG A 293 17.90 -4.06 6.57
C ARG A 293 19.26 -4.72 6.43
N THR A 294 20.21 -4.28 7.23
CA THR A 294 21.47 -4.99 7.39
C THR A 294 21.63 -5.46 8.82
N ASP A 295 21.98 -6.75 8.96
CA ASP A 295 22.11 -7.42 10.25
C ASP A 295 23.53 -7.39 10.81
N THR A 296 24.40 -6.49 10.32
CA THR A 296 25.77 -6.34 10.84
C THR A 296 25.79 -6.19 12.36
N HIS A 297 24.88 -5.41 12.93
CA HIS A 297 24.81 -5.17 14.39
C HIS A 297 23.71 -5.96 15.09
N TRP A 298 23.00 -6.85 14.39
CA TRP A 298 22.03 -7.74 15.05
C TRP A 298 22.76 -8.71 16.01
N PRO A 299 22.27 -8.95 17.23
CA PRO A 299 22.95 -9.86 18.14
C PRO A 299 22.78 -11.32 17.68
N VAL A 300 23.88 -11.95 17.26
CA VAL A 300 23.94 -13.38 16.93
C VAL A 300 25.03 -14.04 17.78
N PRO A 301 24.70 -15.08 18.58
CA PRO A 301 25.66 -15.76 19.42
C PRO A 301 26.90 -16.24 18.66
N GLY A 302 28.09 -15.90 19.16
CA GLY A 302 29.37 -16.33 18.59
C GLY A 302 29.83 -15.57 17.34
N ARG A 303 29.03 -14.61 16.83
CA ARG A 303 29.42 -13.78 15.68
C ARG A 303 30.24 -12.57 16.14
N VAL A 304 31.34 -12.32 15.45
CA VAL A 304 32.07 -11.05 15.57
C VAL A 304 31.27 -9.98 14.84
N VAL A 305 30.84 -8.95 15.58
CA VAL A 305 30.13 -7.80 15.01
C VAL A 305 31.08 -7.10 14.02
N PRO A 306 30.68 -6.92 12.74
CA PRO A 306 31.45 -6.17 11.77
C PRO A 306 31.65 -4.71 12.20
N ASP A 307 32.72 -4.10 11.69
CA ASP A 307 32.96 -2.67 11.88
C ASP A 307 31.89 -1.82 11.17
N VAL A 308 31.65 -0.60 11.67
CA VAL A 308 30.67 0.35 11.13
C VAL A 308 30.93 0.68 9.66
N ASP A 309 32.17 0.59 9.19
CA ASP A 309 32.50 0.79 7.77
C ASP A 309 31.93 -0.30 6.86
N GLU A 310 31.79 -1.54 7.32
CA GLU A 310 31.09 -2.59 6.55
C GLU A 310 29.58 -2.32 6.51
N THR A 311 29.00 -1.87 7.62
CA THR A 311 27.61 -1.39 7.66
C THR A 311 27.42 -0.26 6.67
N ARG A 312 28.34 0.72 6.64
CA ARG A 312 28.34 1.86 5.72
C ARG A 312 28.37 1.39 4.26
N ARG A 313 29.27 0.47 3.92
CA ARG A 313 29.38 -0.12 2.58
C ARG A 313 28.06 -0.77 2.14
N ARG A 314 27.43 -1.54 3.02
CA ARG A 314 26.15 -2.23 2.75
C ARG A 314 25.01 -1.26 2.51
N VAL A 315 24.76 -0.33 3.43
CA VAL A 315 23.65 0.61 3.29
C VAL A 315 23.79 1.49 2.05
N GLN A 316 25.02 1.91 1.69
CA GLN A 316 25.27 2.67 0.47
C GLN A 316 24.96 1.84 -0.78
N ALA A 317 25.37 0.57 -0.81
CA ALA A 317 25.06 -0.33 -1.92
C ALA A 317 23.54 -0.56 -2.05
N TYR A 318 22.82 -0.69 -0.95
CA TYR A 318 21.36 -0.91 -0.96
C TYR A 318 20.60 0.33 -1.43
N VAL A 319 21.08 1.53 -1.07
CA VAL A 319 20.55 2.80 -1.60
C VAL A 319 20.80 2.91 -3.11
N VAL A 320 21.99 2.54 -3.60
CA VAL A 320 22.29 2.50 -5.05
C VAL A 320 21.38 1.50 -5.77
N ALA A 321 21.02 0.39 -5.13
CA ALA A 321 20.07 -0.60 -5.65
C ALA A 321 18.60 -0.11 -5.65
N GLY A 322 18.32 1.05 -5.05
CA GLY A 322 17.00 1.68 -5.06
C GLY A 322 16.18 1.53 -3.78
N ALA A 323 16.79 1.10 -2.66
CA ALA A 323 16.10 1.09 -1.38
C ALA A 323 15.55 2.48 -1.03
N ASP A 324 14.29 2.55 -0.59
CA ASP A 324 13.64 3.81 -0.18
C ASP A 324 14.06 4.22 1.24
N GLY A 325 14.64 3.31 2.02
CA GLY A 325 15.16 3.52 3.36
C GLY A 325 16.12 2.41 3.77
N VAL A 326 16.91 2.65 4.82
CA VAL A 326 17.83 1.63 5.36
C VAL A 326 17.59 1.40 6.84
N PHE A 327 17.82 0.17 7.30
CA PHE A 327 17.56 -0.23 8.68
C PHE A 327 18.77 -0.96 9.27
N VAL A 328 19.29 -0.45 10.38
CA VAL A 328 20.45 -1.03 11.08
C VAL A 328 20.06 -1.33 12.53
N PRO A 329 19.35 -2.44 12.80
CA PRO A 329 19.00 -2.80 14.17
C PRO A 329 20.24 -3.20 14.97
N GLY A 330 20.23 -2.88 16.27
CA GLY A 330 21.34 -3.18 17.18
C GLY A 330 22.55 -2.25 17.06
N LEU A 331 22.50 -1.24 16.18
CA LEU A 331 23.54 -0.21 16.13
C LEU A 331 23.53 0.64 17.39
N GLU A 332 24.57 0.50 18.20
CA GLU A 332 24.76 1.28 19.42
C GLU A 332 25.75 2.44 19.20
N GLY A 333 25.57 3.51 19.97
CA GLY A 333 26.44 4.67 19.97
C GLY A 333 26.04 5.76 18.98
N THR A 334 25.96 7.00 19.48
CA THR A 334 25.51 8.16 18.69
C THR A 334 26.44 8.48 17.53
N GLU A 335 27.75 8.21 17.67
CA GLU A 335 28.72 8.52 16.61
C GLU A 335 28.58 7.59 15.41
N ALA A 336 28.47 6.28 15.66
CA ALA A 336 28.23 5.30 14.60
C ALA A 336 26.90 5.59 13.87
N LEU A 337 25.86 5.97 14.62
CA LEU A 337 24.58 6.37 14.03
C LEU A 337 24.70 7.62 13.13
N ARG A 338 25.42 8.66 13.56
CA ARG A 338 25.68 9.85 12.72
C ARG A 338 26.44 9.49 11.45
N MET A 339 27.42 8.59 11.55
CA MET A 339 28.17 8.13 10.39
C MET A 339 27.26 7.44 9.36
N ILE A 340 26.35 6.57 9.82
CA ILE A 340 25.39 5.90 8.93
C ILE A 340 24.41 6.90 8.31
N VAL A 341 23.83 7.81 9.10
CA VAL A 341 22.94 8.87 8.59
C VAL A 341 23.63 9.72 7.54
N ALA A 342 24.87 10.15 7.80
CA ALA A 342 25.65 10.97 6.87
C ALA A 342 26.04 10.21 5.59
N ALA A 343 26.14 8.88 5.65
CA ALA A 343 26.52 8.04 4.51
C ALA A 343 25.40 7.86 3.48
N VAL A 344 24.14 8.06 3.88
CA VAL A 344 22.94 7.86 3.04
C VAL A 344 21.94 9.03 3.13
N PRO A 345 22.36 10.28 2.85
CA PRO A 345 21.55 11.47 3.10
C PRO A 345 20.28 11.56 2.24
N SER A 346 20.17 10.74 1.19
CA SER A 346 19.03 10.73 0.26
C SER A 346 17.85 9.87 0.74
N VAL A 347 18.03 9.04 1.78
CA VAL A 347 16.99 8.13 2.27
C VAL A 347 16.89 8.16 3.79
N PRO A 348 15.70 7.91 4.38
CA PRO A 348 15.54 7.78 5.82
C PRO A 348 16.34 6.60 6.39
N VAL A 349 16.99 6.84 7.53
CA VAL A 349 17.54 5.79 8.39
C VAL A 349 16.48 5.37 9.41
N ASN A 350 16.25 4.06 9.48
CA ASN A 350 15.46 3.37 10.49
C ASN A 350 16.38 2.74 11.55
N VAL A 351 15.95 2.77 12.81
CA VAL A 351 16.58 2.06 13.93
C VAL A 351 15.52 1.34 14.76
N LEU A 352 15.97 0.36 15.55
CA LEU A 352 15.11 -0.29 16.54
C LEU A 352 15.15 0.52 17.83
N TRP A 353 13.99 0.83 18.41
CA TRP A 353 13.95 1.46 19.72
C TRP A 353 14.44 0.48 20.80
N SER A 354 15.18 1.02 21.77
CA SER A 354 15.68 0.27 22.94
C SER A 354 15.35 1.04 24.22
N PRO A 355 14.94 0.36 25.31
CA PRO A 355 14.70 0.99 26.62
C PRO A 355 15.91 1.77 27.15
N ASP A 356 17.11 1.25 26.93
CA ASP A 356 18.36 1.83 27.41
C ASP A 356 19.03 2.76 26.37
N GLY A 357 18.34 3.00 25.24
CA GLY A 357 18.82 3.81 24.14
C GLY A 357 18.37 5.28 24.21
N PRO A 358 18.78 6.10 23.22
CA PRO A 358 18.30 7.48 23.11
C PRO A 358 16.77 7.54 22.91
N SER A 359 16.15 8.61 23.39
CA SER A 359 14.75 8.91 23.12
C SER A 359 14.49 9.12 21.62
N VAL A 360 13.22 8.99 21.21
CA VAL A 360 12.82 9.25 19.81
C VAL A 360 13.20 10.66 19.36
N ALA A 361 13.14 11.65 20.25
CA ALA A 361 13.54 13.03 19.94
C ALA A 361 15.05 13.12 19.67
N GLU A 362 15.87 12.55 20.56
CA GLU A 362 17.33 12.52 20.40
C GLU A 362 17.74 11.75 19.13
N LEU A 363 17.06 10.64 18.80
CA LEU A 363 17.26 9.94 17.52
C LEU A 363 16.95 10.86 16.32
N GLY A 364 15.88 11.65 16.40
CA GLY A 364 15.51 12.63 15.38
C GLY A 364 16.57 13.71 15.16
N ASP A 365 17.15 14.21 16.25
CA ASP A 365 18.25 15.19 16.23
C ASP A 365 19.53 14.60 15.62
N LEU A 366 19.73 13.28 15.73
CA LEU A 366 20.82 12.55 15.06
C LEU A 366 20.52 12.28 13.58
N GLY A 367 19.34 12.65 13.08
CA GLY A 367 18.94 12.50 11.67
C GLY A 367 18.21 11.19 11.36
N VAL A 368 17.86 10.39 12.37
CA VAL A 368 16.95 9.23 12.19
C VAL A 368 15.59 9.74 11.73
N ARG A 369 14.93 8.98 10.86
CA ARG A 369 13.61 9.33 10.32
C ARG A 369 12.55 8.26 10.49
N ARG A 370 12.95 7.06 10.92
CA ARG A 370 12.03 6.01 11.37
C ARG A 370 12.58 5.32 12.61
N VAL A 371 11.70 5.01 13.54
CA VAL A 371 12.00 4.23 14.74
C VAL A 371 10.98 3.09 14.80
N SER A 372 11.44 1.88 14.49
CA SER A 372 10.62 0.67 14.63
C SER A 372 10.70 0.10 16.05
N LEU A 373 9.63 -0.55 16.50
CA LEU A 373 9.56 -1.16 17.83
C LEU A 373 9.85 -2.68 17.82
N GLY A 374 9.90 -3.28 16.63
CA GLY A 374 10.17 -4.71 16.40
C GLY A 374 9.32 -5.61 17.30
N SER A 375 9.92 -6.64 17.87
CA SER A 375 9.19 -7.58 18.72
C SER A 375 8.92 -7.09 20.14
N LEU A 376 9.30 -5.85 20.49
CA LEU A 376 9.15 -5.34 21.86
C LEU A 376 7.69 -5.39 22.32
N LEU A 377 6.75 -4.90 21.51
CA LEU A 377 5.34 -4.85 21.89
C LEU A 377 4.74 -6.25 22.11
N PHE A 378 5.17 -7.22 21.29
CA PHE A 378 4.80 -8.62 21.47
C PHE A 378 5.30 -9.15 22.82
N ARG A 379 6.59 -8.93 23.12
CA ARG A 379 7.20 -9.37 24.38
C ARG A 379 6.58 -8.70 25.61
N VAL A 380 6.26 -7.40 25.52
CA VAL A 380 5.55 -6.67 26.57
C VAL A 380 4.17 -7.27 26.81
N GLY A 381 3.40 -7.52 25.75
CA GLY A 381 2.07 -8.11 25.86
C GLY A 381 2.11 -9.53 26.43
N LEU A 382 3.08 -10.35 25.99
CA LEU A 382 3.28 -11.70 26.51
C LEU A 382 3.68 -11.70 27.98
N GLY A 383 4.63 -10.84 28.37
CA GLY A 383 5.07 -10.70 29.77
C GLY A 383 3.91 -10.29 30.68
N ALA A 384 3.18 -9.23 30.32
CA ALA A 384 2.04 -8.77 31.11
C ALA A 384 0.93 -9.83 31.26
N ALA A 385 0.70 -10.66 30.23
CA ALA A 385 -0.26 -11.76 30.31
C ALA A 385 0.18 -12.86 31.28
N VAL A 386 1.48 -13.21 31.28
CA VAL A 386 2.04 -14.20 32.21
C VAL A 386 2.07 -13.67 33.64
N ASP A 387 2.54 -12.43 33.85
CA ASP A 387 2.58 -11.79 35.17
C ASP A 387 1.19 -11.72 35.81
N ALA A 388 0.15 -11.40 35.02
CA ALA A 388 -1.22 -11.40 35.50
C ALA A 388 -1.70 -12.81 35.90
N ALA A 389 -1.34 -13.84 35.13
CA ALA A 389 -1.69 -15.23 35.45
C ALA A 389 -0.99 -15.70 36.74
N ASP A 390 0.29 -15.40 36.91
CA ASP A 390 1.07 -15.75 38.10
C ASP A 390 0.53 -15.04 39.35
N ALA A 391 0.19 -13.75 39.23
CA ALA A 391 -0.42 -13.00 40.33
C ALA A 391 -1.76 -13.60 40.75
N ILE A 392 -2.63 -13.95 39.79
CA ILE A 392 -3.92 -14.61 40.07
C ILE A 392 -3.71 -15.99 40.72
N ALA A 393 -2.76 -16.78 40.23
CA ALA A 393 -2.49 -18.12 40.75
C ALA A 393 -1.93 -18.12 42.19
N THR A 394 -1.35 -17.00 42.61
CA THR A 394 -0.72 -16.83 43.94
C THR A 394 -1.49 -15.90 44.87
N ASP A 395 -2.72 -15.50 44.50
CA ASP A 395 -3.54 -14.51 45.23
C ASP A 395 -2.80 -13.17 45.48
N ALA A 396 -1.85 -12.80 44.61
CA ALA A 396 -1.15 -11.53 44.64
C ALA A 396 -1.94 -10.43 43.90
N GLU A 397 -1.52 -9.17 44.08
CA GLU A 397 -2.10 -8.05 43.34
C GLU A 397 -1.80 -8.18 41.84
N VAL A 398 -2.85 -8.12 41.01
CA VAL A 398 -2.72 -8.28 39.55
C VAL A 398 -2.24 -6.96 38.93
N PRO A 399 -1.08 -6.94 38.24
CA PRO A 399 -0.55 -5.73 37.62
C PRO A 399 -1.30 -5.40 36.32
N LEU A 400 -2.53 -4.86 36.44
CA LEU A 400 -3.33 -4.46 35.30
C LEU A 400 -2.83 -3.14 34.70
N PRO A 401 -2.79 -3.00 33.37
CA PRO A 401 -2.52 -1.71 32.74
C PRO A 401 -3.68 -0.74 33.03
N ASP A 402 -3.37 0.56 33.13
CA ASP A 402 -4.37 1.64 33.32
C ASP A 402 -5.54 1.58 32.31
N ARG A 403 -5.28 1.03 31.12
CA ARG A 403 -6.27 0.83 30.06
C ARG A 403 -6.23 -0.59 29.54
N LEU A 404 -7.00 -1.47 30.18
CA LEU A 404 -7.31 -2.78 29.65
C LEU A 404 -8.35 -2.64 28.51
N PRO A 405 -8.12 -3.21 27.31
CA PRO A 405 -9.10 -3.18 26.24
C PRO A 405 -10.41 -3.86 26.67
N ALA A 406 -11.54 -3.19 26.47
CA ALA A 406 -12.83 -3.80 26.78
C ALA A 406 -13.14 -4.93 25.80
N TYR A 407 -13.85 -5.95 26.26
CA TYR A 407 -14.26 -7.09 25.43
C TYR A 407 -15.00 -6.65 24.15
N ALA A 408 -15.88 -5.65 24.28
CA ALA A 408 -16.65 -5.10 23.16
C ALA A 408 -15.75 -4.42 22.10
N ASP A 409 -14.67 -3.75 22.52
CA ASP A 409 -13.75 -3.07 21.62
C ASP A 409 -12.96 -4.09 20.79
N ILE A 410 -12.50 -5.18 21.42
CA ILE A 410 -11.83 -6.29 20.73
C ILE A 410 -12.78 -6.93 19.71
N GLN A 411 -14.04 -7.19 20.10
CA GLN A 411 -15.06 -7.74 19.20
C GLN A 411 -15.34 -6.82 18.00
N ALA A 412 -15.46 -5.50 18.24
CA ALA A 412 -15.68 -4.53 17.17
C ALA A 412 -14.50 -4.48 16.20
N ALA A 413 -13.26 -4.45 16.71
CA ALA A 413 -12.04 -4.42 15.93
C ALA A 413 -11.74 -5.73 15.15
N SER A 414 -12.29 -6.85 15.61
CA SER A 414 -12.08 -8.18 15.01
C SER A 414 -13.10 -8.53 13.93
N ARG A 415 -14.19 -7.76 13.81
CA ARG A 415 -15.16 -7.97 12.74
C ARG A 415 -14.57 -7.51 11.41
N PRO A 416 -14.66 -8.32 10.35
CA PRO A 416 -14.37 -7.82 9.01
C PRO A 416 -15.21 -6.56 8.79
N ALA A 417 -14.63 -5.51 8.21
CA ALA A 417 -15.43 -4.44 7.64
C ALA A 417 -16.41 -5.09 6.66
N THR A 418 -17.66 -5.28 7.09
CA THR A 418 -18.72 -5.82 6.25
C THR A 418 -18.83 -4.86 5.08
N ALA A 419 -18.59 -5.38 3.87
CA ALA A 419 -18.89 -4.62 2.66
C ALA A 419 -20.38 -4.20 2.73
N PRO A 420 -20.69 -2.90 2.62
CA PRO A 420 -22.08 -2.44 2.55
C PRO A 420 -22.76 -2.90 1.25
#